data_AF-A0A2V9AKI5-F1
#
_entry.id   AF-A0A2V9AKI5-F1
#
_cell.length_a   1.000
_cell.length_b   1.000
_cell.length_c   1.000
_cell.angle_alpha   90.00
_cell.angle_beta   90.00
_cell.angle_gamma   90.00
#
_symmetry.space_group_name_H-M   'P 1'
#
loop_
_entity.id
_entity.type
_entity.pdbx_description
1 polymer ?
#
loop_
_entity_poly.entity_id
_entity_poly.type
_entity_poly.pdbx_seq_one_letter_code
_entity_poly.pdbx_strand_id
1 'polypeptide(L)'
;MSDVKTARPVWKPAGKVHTGEQPFKYPLQREFVEPDWRRLPGYKDVTAAEWETALWQRRHTVKNLKEVQAVFGPLLPQSLLEGMERDIKERATMSILIPPQMLNTMDEKDLWNDPVRRYMLPAFDDRNPDWPSHPKSSRDSLHESDMWAVEGLTHRYPTKVLAEMLSTCPQYCGHCTRMDLVGNDVPQVVKLRFQLPQKDRYEQMLDYLRKTPSVRDVVVSGGDIANMPIAQLEPFVSALMDIPNIKDIRLATKGLMGIPQHFLQDEVLKGFERLAKKARERDVDLALHTH
;
A
#
# COMPACT_ATOMS: atom_id res chain seq x y z
N MET A 1 56.51 4.55 8.76
CA MET A 1 56.15 5.55 7.71
C MET A 1 55.10 4.86 6.86
N SER A 2 53.80 5.14 6.95
CA SER A 2 53.16 6.46 6.89
C SER A 2 51.81 6.43 7.64
N ASP A 3 51.62 7.40 8.55
CA ASP A 3 50.35 7.68 9.20
C ASP A 3 49.40 8.37 8.21
N VAL A 4 48.44 7.64 7.66
CA VAL A 4 47.28 8.25 6.99
C VAL A 4 46.25 8.58 8.07
N LYS A 5 46.39 9.78 8.66
CA LYS A 5 45.34 10.37 9.50
C LYS A 5 44.10 10.59 8.64
N THR A 6 43.10 9.73 8.80
CA THR A 6 41.77 9.95 8.24
C THR A 6 41.13 11.13 8.97
N ALA A 7 41.12 12.30 8.32
CA ALA A 7 40.41 13.46 8.82
C ALA A 7 38.93 13.10 8.99
N ARG A 8 38.40 13.27 10.20
CA ARG A 8 36.97 13.10 10.46
C ARG A 8 36.19 14.08 9.56
N PRO A 9 35.12 13.65 8.88
CA PRO A 9 34.32 14.56 8.05
C PRO A 9 33.81 15.71 8.92
N VAL A 10 34.13 16.94 8.50
CA VAL A 10 33.67 18.16 9.15
C VAL A 10 32.17 18.28 8.88
N TRP A 11 31.35 18.09 9.91
CA TRP A 11 29.92 18.33 9.82
C TRP A 11 29.69 19.82 9.52
N LYS A 12 29.27 20.13 8.30
CA LYS A 12 28.76 21.46 7.98
C LYS A 12 27.38 21.58 8.62
N PRO A 13 27.09 22.64 9.40
CA PRO A 13 25.75 22.85 9.92
C PRO A 13 24.77 22.86 8.75
N ALA A 14 23.70 22.07 8.87
CA ALA A 14 22.64 22.07 7.89
C ALA A 14 22.19 23.52 7.68
N GLY A 15 22.21 24.00 6.44
CA GLY A 15 21.64 25.30 6.10
C GLY A 15 20.22 25.39 6.64
N LYS A 16 19.75 26.61 6.97
CA LYS A 16 18.37 26.81 7.41
C LYS A 16 17.45 26.09 6.42
N VAL A 17 16.73 25.07 6.89
CA VAL A 17 15.72 24.40 6.09
C VAL A 17 14.67 25.45 5.77
N HIS A 18 14.62 25.88 4.50
CA HIS A 18 13.54 26.72 4.05
C HIS A 18 12.26 25.91 4.20
N THR A 19 11.27 26.45 4.91
CA THR A 19 9.92 25.90 4.90
C THR A 19 9.47 25.86 3.44
N GLY A 20 9.36 24.67 2.87
CA GLY A 20 8.86 24.50 1.51
C GLY A 20 7.47 25.13 1.39
N GLU A 21 7.19 25.75 0.26
CA GLU A 21 5.83 26.21 -0.02
C GLU A 21 4.87 25.03 0.02
N GLN A 22 3.70 25.23 0.62
CA GLN A 22 2.67 24.20 0.65
C GLN A 22 2.29 23.85 -0.80
N PRO A 23 2.46 22.59 -1.25
CA PRO A 23 2.27 22.24 -2.66
C PRO A 23 0.79 22.37 -3.09
N PHE A 24 -0.12 22.42 -2.12
CA PHE A 24 -1.54 22.62 -2.32
C PHE A 24 -2.05 23.81 -1.51
N LYS A 25 -2.77 24.71 -2.15
CA LYS A 25 -3.50 25.78 -1.47
C LYS A 25 -4.90 25.30 -1.12
N TYR A 26 -5.28 25.41 0.14
CA TYR A 26 -6.63 25.17 0.62
C TYR A 26 -7.36 26.51 0.86
N PRO A 27 -8.68 26.60 0.59
CA PRO A 27 -9.48 25.59 -0.11
C PRO A 27 -9.01 25.44 -1.57
N LEU A 28 -9.24 24.26 -2.16
CA LEU A 28 -8.85 24.02 -3.55
C LEU A 28 -9.62 24.96 -4.48
N GLN A 29 -8.93 25.48 -5.48
CA GLN A 29 -9.49 26.41 -6.47
C GLN A 29 -10.14 25.69 -7.66
N ARG A 30 -10.23 24.35 -7.64
CA ARG A 30 -10.80 23.52 -8.71
C ARG A 30 -11.75 22.48 -8.13
N GLU A 31 -12.71 22.02 -8.94
CA GLU A 31 -13.59 20.91 -8.58
C GLU A 31 -12.84 19.56 -8.56
N PHE A 32 -13.30 18.66 -7.71
CA PHE A 32 -12.85 17.26 -7.69
C PHE A 32 -13.63 16.47 -8.74
N VAL A 33 -13.08 16.39 -9.94
CA VAL A 33 -13.66 15.60 -11.02
C VAL A 33 -12.69 14.48 -11.37
N GLU A 34 -13.21 13.25 -11.41
CA GLU A 34 -12.47 12.12 -11.98
C GLU A 34 -12.22 12.40 -13.47
N PRO A 35 -10.97 12.30 -13.97
CA PRO A 35 -10.71 12.43 -15.40
C PRO A 35 -11.51 11.40 -16.21
N ASP A 36 -11.94 11.75 -17.42
CA ASP A 36 -12.60 10.79 -18.30
C ASP A 36 -11.60 9.68 -18.67
N TRP A 37 -11.84 8.45 -18.20
CA TRP A 37 -10.94 7.31 -18.45
C TRP A 37 -10.77 6.98 -19.92
N ARG A 38 -11.73 7.34 -20.77
CA ARG A 38 -11.70 7.06 -22.21
C ARG A 38 -10.64 7.87 -22.95
N ARG A 39 -10.03 8.86 -22.28
CA ARG A 39 -8.82 9.56 -22.77
C ARG A 39 -7.63 8.62 -22.94
N LEU A 40 -7.60 7.53 -22.16
CA LEU A 40 -6.57 6.49 -22.26
C LEU A 40 -6.95 5.51 -23.37
N PRO A 41 -6.08 5.30 -24.39
CA PRO A 41 -6.41 4.45 -25.54
C PRO A 41 -6.91 3.04 -25.19
N GLY A 42 -6.36 2.41 -24.15
CA GLY A 42 -6.76 1.08 -23.71
C GLY A 42 -8.11 1.02 -22.98
N TYR A 43 -8.69 2.16 -22.61
CA TYR A 43 -9.99 2.26 -21.94
C TYR A 43 -11.05 3.02 -22.75
N LYS A 44 -10.77 3.39 -24.00
CA LYS A 44 -11.65 4.21 -24.85
C LYS A 44 -13.06 3.63 -25.03
N ASP A 45 -13.18 2.30 -25.05
CA ASP A 45 -14.44 1.57 -25.29
C ASP A 45 -15.09 1.08 -23.98
N VAL A 46 -14.50 1.40 -22.82
CA VAL A 46 -14.99 0.95 -21.52
C VAL A 46 -16.20 1.78 -21.11
N THR A 47 -17.30 1.09 -20.82
CA THR A 47 -18.54 1.72 -20.37
C THR A 47 -18.45 2.17 -18.91
N ALA A 48 -19.29 3.13 -18.50
CA ALA A 48 -19.38 3.54 -17.09
C ALA A 48 -19.79 2.37 -16.18
N ALA A 49 -20.74 1.54 -16.65
CA ALA A 49 -21.19 0.36 -15.92
C ALA A 49 -20.07 -0.66 -15.68
N GLU A 50 -19.08 -0.76 -16.57
CA GLU A 50 -17.88 -1.56 -16.35
C GLU A 50 -16.93 -0.86 -15.38
N TRP A 51 -16.59 0.40 -15.67
CA TRP A 51 -15.62 1.20 -14.90
C TRP A 51 -15.96 1.28 -13.40
N GLU A 52 -17.24 1.45 -13.08
CA GLU A 52 -17.74 1.60 -11.72
C GLU A 52 -17.75 0.29 -10.93
N THR A 53 -17.43 -0.87 -11.55
CA THR A 53 -17.40 -2.14 -10.84
C THR A 53 -16.00 -2.49 -10.32
N ALA A 54 -15.92 -2.86 -9.04
CA ALA A 54 -14.68 -3.36 -8.44
C ALA A 54 -14.16 -4.62 -9.15
N LEU A 55 -15.06 -5.45 -9.68
CA LEU A 55 -14.69 -6.65 -10.42
C LEU A 55 -13.95 -6.31 -11.71
N TRP A 56 -14.45 -5.35 -12.50
CA TRP A 56 -13.78 -4.93 -13.72
C TRP A 56 -12.43 -4.29 -13.42
N GLN A 57 -12.36 -3.40 -12.42
CA GLN A 57 -11.11 -2.77 -11.98
C GLN A 57 -10.04 -3.81 -11.62
N ARG A 58 -10.42 -4.88 -10.90
CA ARG A 58 -9.50 -5.98 -10.54
C ARG A 58 -9.07 -6.82 -11.73
N ARG A 59 -9.99 -7.12 -12.65
CA ARG A 59 -9.69 -7.91 -13.86
C ARG A 59 -8.74 -7.19 -14.80
N HIS A 60 -8.82 -5.86 -14.85
CA HIS A 60 -8.01 -5.00 -15.73
C HIS A 60 -6.88 -4.29 -15.01
N THR A 61 -6.54 -4.74 -13.80
CA THR A 61 -5.34 -4.28 -13.09
C THR A 61 -4.09 -4.67 -13.90
N VAL A 62 -3.29 -3.67 -14.23
CA VAL A 62 -2.06 -3.81 -15.04
C VAL A 62 -0.96 -4.47 -14.22
N LYS A 63 -0.29 -5.46 -14.80
CA LYS A 63 0.68 -6.36 -14.14
C LYS A 63 2.05 -6.39 -14.81
N ASN A 64 2.18 -5.82 -15.99
CA ASN A 64 3.42 -5.84 -16.78
C ASN A 64 3.47 -4.67 -17.77
N LEU A 65 4.65 -4.42 -18.34
CA LEU A 65 4.87 -3.30 -19.26
C LEU A 65 4.10 -3.42 -20.58
N LYS A 66 3.80 -4.63 -21.05
CA LYS A 66 2.94 -4.83 -22.23
C LYS A 66 1.53 -4.29 -21.98
N GLU A 67 0.99 -4.54 -20.79
CA GLU A 67 -0.31 -4.00 -20.37
C GLU A 67 -0.26 -2.49 -20.14
N VAL A 68 0.83 -1.95 -19.56
CA VAL A 68 1.04 -0.48 -19.47
C VAL A 68 0.99 0.15 -20.87
N GLN A 69 1.72 -0.43 -21.82
CA GLN A 69 1.74 0.03 -23.22
C GLN A 69 0.37 -0.10 -23.89
N ALA A 70 -0.40 -1.16 -23.60
CA ALA A 70 -1.76 -1.32 -24.11
C ALA A 70 -2.71 -0.23 -23.59
N VAL A 71 -2.54 0.22 -22.35
CA VAL A 71 -3.35 1.28 -21.74
C VAL A 71 -3.04 2.66 -22.33
N PHE A 72 -1.77 3.05 -22.33
CA PHE A 72 -1.37 4.40 -22.75
C PHE A 72 -1.16 4.53 -24.27
N GLY A 73 -0.85 3.44 -24.97
CA GLY A 73 -0.61 3.44 -26.41
C GLY A 73 0.43 4.50 -26.83
N PRO A 74 0.13 5.38 -27.80
CA PRO A 74 1.06 6.42 -28.26
C PRO A 74 1.35 7.51 -27.21
N LEU A 75 0.61 7.56 -26.09
CA LEU A 75 0.85 8.53 -25.02
C LEU A 75 2.06 8.13 -24.15
N LEU A 76 2.52 6.88 -24.22
CA LEU A 76 3.67 6.40 -23.45
C LEU A 76 4.98 6.72 -24.20
N PRO A 77 5.86 7.59 -23.66
CA PRO A 77 7.15 7.84 -24.29
C PRO A 77 8.00 6.57 -24.30
N GLN A 78 8.63 6.29 -25.44
CA GLN A 78 9.51 5.12 -25.60
C GLN A 78 10.66 5.12 -24.58
N SER A 79 11.26 6.29 -24.31
CA SER A 79 12.30 6.44 -23.30
C SER A 79 11.83 6.07 -21.88
N LEU A 80 10.56 6.37 -21.56
CA LEU A 80 9.98 6.03 -20.27
C LEU A 80 9.78 4.52 -20.14
N LEU A 81 9.28 3.87 -21.20
CA LEU A 81 9.11 2.43 -21.26
C LEU A 81 10.45 1.69 -21.05
N GLU A 82 11.50 2.14 -21.73
CA GLU A 82 12.86 1.61 -21.58
C GLU A 82 13.41 1.83 -20.16
N GLY A 83 13.16 3.01 -19.59
CA GLY A 83 13.53 3.31 -18.20
C GLY A 83 12.81 2.43 -17.19
N MET A 84 11.52 2.14 -17.38
CA MET A 84 10.75 1.22 -16.54
C MET A 84 11.26 -0.22 -16.69
N GLU A 85 11.55 -0.67 -17.91
CA GLU A 85 12.09 -2.01 -18.14
C GLU A 85 13.43 -2.21 -17.45
N ARG A 86 14.30 -1.20 -17.54
CA ARG A 86 15.58 -1.19 -16.84
C ARG A 86 15.39 -1.21 -15.32
N ASP A 87 14.46 -0.42 -14.78
CA ASP A 87 14.18 -0.42 -13.34
C ASP A 87 13.79 -1.80 -12.83
N ILE A 88 12.86 -2.45 -13.53
CA ILE A 88 12.37 -3.79 -13.17
C ILE A 88 13.51 -4.82 -13.15
N LYS A 89 14.46 -4.71 -14.08
CA LYS A 89 15.61 -5.61 -14.17
C LYS A 89 16.68 -5.32 -13.12
N GLU A 90 16.85 -4.07 -12.72
CA GLU A 90 18.04 -3.64 -11.98
C GLU A 90 17.79 -3.15 -10.55
N ARG A 91 16.60 -2.64 -10.23
CA ARG A 91 16.37 -1.85 -9.00
C ARG A 91 15.01 -2.06 -8.34
N ALA A 92 13.97 -2.40 -9.09
CA ALA A 92 12.62 -2.49 -8.56
C ALA A 92 12.52 -3.56 -7.47
N THR A 93 11.87 -3.22 -6.36
CA THR A 93 11.64 -4.16 -5.26
C THR A 93 10.19 -4.63 -5.18
N MET A 94 9.31 -4.12 -6.04
CA MET A 94 7.89 -4.45 -6.10
C MET A 94 7.51 -4.82 -7.54
N SER A 95 6.67 -5.83 -7.70
CA SER A 95 6.07 -6.17 -9.00
C SER A 95 5.03 -5.12 -9.40
N ILE A 96 4.80 -4.95 -10.70
CA ILE A 96 3.74 -4.07 -11.20
C ILE A 96 2.37 -4.65 -10.81
N LEU A 97 1.54 -3.82 -10.18
CA LEU A 97 0.12 -4.08 -9.97
C LEU A 97 -0.60 -2.74 -9.81
N ILE A 98 -1.26 -2.26 -10.86
CA ILE A 98 -1.83 -0.90 -10.88
C ILE A 98 -3.26 -0.97 -11.42
N PRO A 99 -4.28 -0.67 -10.58
CA PRO A 99 -5.68 -0.63 -11.02
C PRO A 99 -5.92 0.44 -12.09
N PRO A 100 -6.91 0.25 -12.99
CA PRO A 100 -7.31 1.28 -13.95
C PRO A 100 -7.61 2.63 -13.29
N GLN A 101 -8.26 2.64 -12.11
CA GLN A 101 -8.50 3.86 -11.34
C GLN A 101 -7.22 4.69 -11.14
N MET A 102 -6.12 4.05 -10.75
CA MET A 102 -4.86 4.74 -10.47
C MET A 102 -4.22 5.26 -11.75
N LEU A 103 -4.24 4.47 -12.82
CA LEU A 103 -3.74 4.89 -14.14
C LEU A 103 -4.52 6.12 -14.65
N ASN A 104 -5.83 6.17 -14.41
CA ASN A 104 -6.67 7.31 -14.78
C ASN A 104 -6.39 8.58 -13.97
N THR A 105 -5.65 8.50 -12.86
CA THR A 105 -5.22 9.70 -12.12
C THR A 105 -3.88 10.28 -12.59
N MET A 106 -3.17 9.59 -13.50
CA MET A 106 -1.89 10.06 -14.03
C MET A 106 -2.09 11.12 -15.12
N ASP A 107 -1.23 12.13 -15.15
CA ASP A 107 -1.12 13.08 -16.25
C ASP A 107 -0.49 12.41 -17.48
N GLU A 108 -1.34 12.08 -18.45
CA GLU A 108 -0.96 11.43 -19.71
C GLU A 108 -0.17 12.34 -20.64
N LYS A 109 -0.20 13.65 -20.40
CA LYS A 109 0.52 14.63 -21.23
C LYS A 109 1.97 14.77 -20.78
N ASP A 110 2.28 14.41 -19.54
CA ASP A 110 3.63 14.44 -18.97
C ASP A 110 3.85 13.28 -17.98
N LEU A 111 3.86 12.06 -18.51
CA LEU A 111 4.07 10.85 -17.70
C LEU A 111 5.44 10.81 -17.01
N TRP A 112 6.45 11.51 -17.54
CA TRP A 112 7.76 11.59 -16.89
C TRP A 112 7.67 12.33 -15.54
N ASN A 113 6.98 13.47 -15.51
CA ASN A 113 6.85 14.28 -14.31
C ASN A 113 5.59 13.96 -13.47
N ASP A 114 4.70 13.09 -13.95
CA ASP A 114 3.50 12.71 -13.21
C ASP A 114 3.84 12.07 -11.84
N PRO A 115 3.38 12.66 -10.72
CA PRO A 115 3.75 12.19 -9.39
C PRO A 115 3.12 10.84 -9.03
N VAL A 116 1.95 10.49 -9.58
CA VAL A 116 1.28 9.21 -9.30
C VAL A 116 2.02 8.06 -9.98
N ARG A 117 2.40 8.24 -11.24
CA ARG A 117 3.26 7.35 -12.02
C ARG A 117 4.59 7.16 -11.33
N ARG A 118 5.20 8.22 -10.81
CA ARG A 118 6.42 8.17 -9.98
C ARG A 118 6.28 7.34 -8.70
N TYR A 119 5.13 7.49 -8.07
CA TYR A 119 4.77 6.80 -6.84
C TYR A 119 4.46 5.31 -7.06
N MET A 120 3.79 4.97 -8.16
CA MET A 120 3.30 3.62 -8.49
C MET A 120 4.25 2.80 -9.37
N LEU A 121 4.86 3.42 -10.37
CA LEU A 121 5.62 2.79 -11.45
C LEU A 121 6.93 3.57 -11.70
N PRO A 122 7.93 3.45 -10.81
CA PRO A 122 9.22 4.08 -11.00
C PRO A 122 9.93 3.58 -12.27
N ALA A 123 10.56 4.50 -12.99
CA ALA A 123 11.56 4.22 -13.99
C ALA A 123 12.96 4.36 -13.37
N PHE A 124 13.98 3.84 -14.06
CA PHE A 124 15.36 3.83 -13.56
C PHE A 124 15.83 5.25 -13.21
N ASP A 125 15.51 6.23 -14.06
CA ASP A 125 15.92 7.62 -13.92
C ASP A 125 15.11 8.40 -12.85
N ASP A 126 14.06 7.81 -12.27
CA ASP A 126 13.40 8.41 -11.10
C ASP A 126 14.23 8.27 -9.82
N ARG A 127 15.16 7.30 -9.80
CA ARG A 127 15.99 6.99 -8.64
C ARG A 127 17.24 7.85 -8.65
N ASN A 128 17.73 8.18 -7.45
CA ASN A 128 19.04 8.79 -7.34
C ASN A 128 20.11 7.78 -7.83
N PRO A 129 21.01 8.16 -8.75
CA PRO A 129 21.98 7.22 -9.33
C PRO A 129 23.03 6.75 -8.31
N ASP A 130 23.35 7.57 -7.32
CA ASP A 130 24.37 7.29 -6.31
C ASP A 130 23.76 6.62 -5.05
N TRP A 131 22.57 7.08 -4.66
CA TRP A 131 21.88 6.63 -3.45
C TRP A 131 20.45 6.16 -3.74
N PRO A 132 20.28 5.09 -4.55
CA PRO A 132 18.95 4.54 -4.83
C PRO A 132 18.28 3.97 -3.57
N SER A 133 19.10 3.57 -2.59
CA SER A 133 18.70 3.23 -1.22
C SER A 133 19.72 3.80 -0.23
N HIS A 134 19.28 4.06 1.00
CA HIS A 134 20.17 4.53 2.06
C HIS A 134 21.17 3.41 2.47
N PRO A 135 22.45 3.69 2.75
CA PRO A 135 23.45 2.64 3.10
C PRO A 135 23.17 1.82 4.36
N LYS A 136 22.21 2.28 5.17
CA LYS A 136 21.73 1.61 6.38
C LYS A 136 20.34 1.00 6.22
N SER A 137 19.75 1.04 5.02
CA SER A 137 18.46 0.38 4.79
C SER A 137 18.66 -1.14 4.84
N SER A 138 17.91 -1.80 5.70
CA SER A 138 17.65 -3.24 5.62
C SER A 138 16.28 -3.46 4.97
N ARG A 139 16.04 -4.69 4.52
CA ARG A 139 14.86 -5.01 3.73
C ARG A 139 13.59 -5.17 4.59
N ASP A 140 13.74 -5.60 5.85
CA ASP A 140 12.81 -5.33 6.95
C ASP A 140 13.40 -4.23 7.85
N SER A 141 13.29 -2.98 7.38
CA SER A 141 13.83 -1.81 8.10
C SER A 141 13.16 -1.55 9.45
N LEU A 142 12.00 -2.17 9.68
CA LEU A 142 11.20 -2.01 10.87
C LEU A 142 11.28 -3.23 11.80
N HIS A 143 11.97 -4.30 11.41
CA HIS A 143 12.05 -5.55 12.16
C HIS A 143 10.67 -6.16 12.48
N GLU A 144 9.68 -5.92 11.61
CA GLU A 144 8.28 -6.34 11.84
C GLU A 144 8.17 -7.86 12.03
N SER A 145 8.90 -8.66 11.24
CA SER A 145 8.85 -10.13 11.36
C SER A 145 9.57 -10.64 12.61
N ASP A 146 10.64 -9.97 13.03
CA ASP A 146 11.37 -10.32 14.27
C ASP A 146 10.52 -10.06 15.52
N MET A 147 9.52 -9.18 15.40
CA MET A 147 8.58 -8.79 16.47
C MET A 147 7.22 -9.48 16.36
N TRP A 148 7.09 -10.51 15.52
CA TRP A 148 5.87 -11.34 15.49
C TRP A 148 5.71 -12.14 16.78
N ALA A 149 4.68 -11.81 17.56
CA ALA A 149 4.26 -12.63 18.70
C ALA A 149 3.54 -13.90 18.24
N VAL A 150 2.85 -13.78 17.10
CA VAL A 150 2.30 -14.84 16.25
C VAL A 150 2.60 -14.41 14.83
N GLU A 151 2.75 -15.34 13.88
CA GLU A 151 3.01 -14.99 12.48
C GLU A 151 2.01 -13.96 11.93
N GLY A 152 2.51 -12.80 11.49
CA GLY A 152 1.70 -11.67 11.03
C GLY A 152 1.04 -10.85 12.14
N LEU A 153 1.39 -11.06 13.42
CA LEU A 153 0.95 -10.21 14.52
C LEU A 153 2.16 -9.57 15.20
N THR A 154 2.54 -8.40 14.70
CA THR A 154 3.65 -7.64 15.26
C THR A 154 3.22 -6.95 16.55
N HIS A 155 3.92 -7.25 17.65
CA HIS A 155 3.70 -6.61 18.95
C HIS A 155 4.95 -5.82 19.38
N ARG A 156 5.10 -4.61 18.82
CA ARG A 156 6.23 -3.71 19.14
C ARG A 156 5.98 -2.84 20.37
N TYR A 157 4.76 -2.36 20.52
CA TYR A 157 4.42 -1.35 21.53
C TYR A 157 3.61 -1.96 22.66
N PRO A 158 3.79 -1.51 23.92
CA PRO A 158 3.19 -2.17 25.09
C PRO A 158 1.67 -2.40 25.03
N THR A 159 0.95 -1.54 24.29
CA THR A 159 -0.51 -1.55 24.21
C THR A 159 -1.06 -1.69 22.79
N LYS A 160 -0.19 -1.88 21.78
CA LYS A 160 -0.60 -1.84 20.36
C LYS A 160 0.00 -2.96 19.56
N VAL A 161 -0.81 -3.51 18.66
CA VAL A 161 -0.38 -4.54 17.72
C VAL A 161 -0.77 -4.19 16.29
N LEU A 162 -0.04 -4.77 15.35
CA LEU A 162 -0.35 -4.76 13.92
C LEU A 162 -0.70 -6.19 13.51
N ALA A 163 -1.93 -6.40 13.02
CA ALA A 163 -2.40 -7.66 12.46
C ALA A 163 -2.30 -7.62 10.94
N GLU A 164 -1.29 -8.28 10.38
CA GLU A 164 -1.03 -8.44 8.96
C GLU A 164 -1.86 -9.60 8.40
N MET A 165 -3.08 -9.29 7.97
CA MET A 165 -4.05 -10.31 7.60
C MET A 165 -3.69 -11.03 6.31
N LEU A 166 -3.02 -10.35 5.38
CA LEU A 166 -2.69 -10.83 4.04
C LEU A 166 -1.40 -10.18 3.51
N SER A 167 -0.74 -10.81 2.54
CA SER A 167 0.49 -10.32 1.90
C SER A 167 0.25 -9.74 0.49
N THR A 168 -1.00 -9.37 0.18
CA THR A 168 -1.40 -8.85 -1.13
C THR A 168 -2.21 -7.57 -0.99
N CYS A 169 -2.15 -6.75 -2.04
CA CYS A 169 -2.85 -5.47 -2.14
C CYS A 169 -3.64 -5.44 -3.46
N PRO A 170 -4.64 -4.54 -3.62
CA PRO A 170 -5.23 -4.29 -4.93
C PRO A 170 -4.26 -3.55 -5.86
N GLN A 171 -3.20 -2.95 -5.31
CA GLN A 171 -2.17 -2.22 -6.01
C GLN A 171 -0.81 -2.36 -5.30
N TYR A 172 0.30 -2.33 -6.03
CA TYR A 172 1.64 -2.32 -5.44
C TYR A 172 2.31 -0.97 -5.64
N CYS A 173 2.66 -0.34 -4.51
CA CYS A 173 3.33 0.95 -4.47
C CYS A 173 4.84 0.78 -4.66
N GLY A 174 5.51 1.66 -5.42
CA GLY A 174 6.96 1.58 -5.67
C GLY A 174 7.85 1.81 -4.44
N HIS A 175 7.26 2.23 -3.32
CA HIS A 175 7.90 2.55 -2.04
C HIS A 175 7.22 1.80 -0.87
N CYS A 176 6.61 0.64 -1.14
CA CYS A 176 5.99 -0.19 -0.11
C CYS A 176 6.99 -0.51 1.02
N THR A 177 6.72 -0.04 2.24
CA THR A 177 7.61 -0.30 3.40
C THR A 177 7.64 -1.78 3.78
N ARG A 178 6.59 -2.52 3.43
CA ARG A 178 6.46 -3.98 3.62
C ARG A 178 6.80 -4.75 2.34
N MET A 179 7.64 -4.18 1.48
CA MET A 179 8.04 -4.83 0.24
C MET A 179 8.63 -6.22 0.44
N ASP A 180 9.18 -6.56 1.60
CA ASP A 180 9.69 -7.91 1.82
C ASP A 180 8.58 -8.96 1.99
N LEU A 181 7.40 -8.60 2.48
CA LEU A 181 6.27 -9.51 2.64
C LEU A 181 5.27 -9.41 1.49
N VAL A 182 5.01 -8.19 1.02
CA VAL A 182 3.91 -7.89 0.11
C VAL A 182 4.29 -8.14 -1.35
N GLY A 183 3.40 -8.85 -2.05
CA GLY A 183 3.45 -9.02 -3.50
C GLY A 183 4.21 -10.24 -4.01
N ASN A 184 4.48 -10.28 -5.31
CA ASN A 184 5.17 -11.40 -5.96
C ASN A 184 6.69 -11.22 -5.88
N ASP A 185 7.42 -12.32 -5.97
CA ASP A 185 8.87 -12.27 -6.08
C ASP A 185 9.27 -11.48 -7.34
N VAL A 186 10.34 -10.71 -7.23
CA VAL A 186 10.97 -9.95 -8.32
C VAL A 186 12.46 -10.29 -8.35
N PRO A 187 13.20 -10.01 -9.45
CA PRO A 187 14.61 -10.41 -9.57
C PRO A 187 15.50 -10.00 -8.40
N GLN A 188 15.19 -8.88 -7.77
CA GLN A 188 15.94 -8.27 -6.67
C GLN A 188 15.49 -8.82 -5.30
N VAL A 189 14.27 -9.35 -5.20
CA VAL A 189 13.59 -9.62 -3.93
C VAL A 189 12.74 -10.88 -4.02
N VAL A 190 13.21 -11.96 -3.40
CA VAL A 190 12.34 -13.07 -2.97
C VAL A 190 11.57 -12.61 -1.74
N LYS A 191 10.24 -12.77 -1.75
CA LYS A 191 9.37 -12.26 -0.69
C LYS A 191 9.22 -13.29 0.43
N LEU A 192 9.11 -12.81 1.66
CA LEU A 192 8.62 -13.57 2.79
C LEU A 192 7.18 -14.03 2.50
N ARG A 193 6.84 -15.23 2.97
CA ARG A 193 5.51 -15.81 2.85
C ARG A 193 5.02 -16.23 4.22
N PHE A 194 3.72 -16.06 4.45
CA PHE A 194 3.10 -16.69 5.60
C PHE A 194 3.14 -18.22 5.44
N GLN A 195 3.61 -18.92 6.47
CA GLN A 195 3.80 -20.36 6.50
C GLN A 195 2.57 -21.06 7.08
N LEU A 196 1.92 -20.44 8.08
CA LEU A 196 0.72 -21.00 8.70
C LEU A 196 -0.50 -20.85 7.78
N PRO A 197 -1.40 -21.85 7.76
CA PRO A 197 -2.71 -21.71 7.13
C PRO A 197 -3.43 -20.48 7.67
N GLN A 198 -4.08 -19.74 6.77
CA GLN A 198 -4.69 -18.44 7.11
C GLN A 198 -5.62 -18.52 8.32
N LYS A 199 -6.51 -19.52 8.36
CA LYS A 199 -7.48 -19.70 9.46
C LYS A 199 -6.77 -19.92 10.80
N ASP A 200 -5.76 -20.78 10.81
CA ASP A 200 -5.01 -21.12 12.03
C ASP A 200 -4.22 -19.90 12.52
N ARG A 201 -3.62 -19.16 11.59
CA ARG A 201 -2.90 -17.92 11.89
C ARG A 201 -3.82 -16.90 12.55
N TYR A 202 -5.01 -16.66 11.99
CA TYR A 202 -5.99 -15.73 12.57
C TYR A 202 -6.48 -16.17 13.95
N GLU A 203 -6.76 -17.45 14.15
CA GLU A 203 -7.15 -17.94 15.48
C GLU A 203 -6.02 -17.78 16.50
N GLN A 204 -4.77 -18.08 16.11
CA GLN A 204 -3.61 -17.88 16.97
C GLN A 204 -3.42 -16.40 17.33
N MET A 205 -3.67 -15.46 16.41
CA MET A 205 -3.65 -14.03 16.71
C MET A 205 -4.70 -13.67 17.77
N LEU A 206 -5.93 -14.15 17.61
CA LEU A 206 -7.01 -13.89 18.57
C LEU A 206 -6.70 -14.51 19.94
N ASP A 207 -6.15 -15.72 19.97
CA ASP A 207 -5.72 -16.40 21.20
C ASP A 207 -4.62 -15.65 21.93
N TYR A 208 -3.64 -15.12 21.20
CA TYR A 208 -2.61 -14.27 21.78
C TYR A 208 -3.23 -13.02 22.43
N LEU A 209 -4.14 -12.35 21.72
CA LEU A 209 -4.79 -11.12 22.21
C LEU A 209 -5.68 -11.38 23.42
N ARG A 210 -6.41 -12.50 23.46
CA ARG A 210 -7.20 -12.92 24.64
C ARG A 210 -6.32 -13.13 25.88
N LYS A 211 -5.07 -13.57 25.70
CA LYS A 211 -4.09 -13.82 26.78
C LYS A 211 -3.24 -12.61 27.13
N THR A 212 -3.38 -11.50 26.40
CA THR A 212 -2.51 -10.31 26.53
C THR A 212 -3.34 -9.07 26.87
N PRO A 213 -3.76 -8.92 28.15
CA PRO A 213 -4.68 -7.85 28.56
C PRO A 213 -4.10 -6.43 28.46
N SER A 214 -2.78 -6.29 28.25
CA SER A 214 -2.15 -4.97 28.03
C SER A 214 -2.46 -4.38 26.66
N VAL A 215 -2.80 -5.20 25.66
CA VAL A 215 -3.12 -4.72 24.31
C VAL A 215 -4.49 -4.07 24.30
N ARG A 216 -4.59 -2.85 23.75
CA ARG A 216 -5.84 -2.10 23.64
C ARG A 216 -6.17 -1.72 22.19
N ASP A 217 -5.14 -1.48 21.38
CA ASP A 217 -5.23 -0.94 20.03
C ASP A 217 -4.73 -1.96 19.01
N VAL A 218 -5.58 -2.29 18.04
CA VAL A 218 -5.27 -3.23 16.95
C VAL A 218 -5.38 -2.52 15.61
N VAL A 219 -4.27 -2.47 14.88
CA VAL A 219 -4.29 -2.09 13.46
C VAL A 219 -4.45 -3.35 12.62
N VAL A 220 -5.58 -3.46 11.91
CA VAL A 220 -5.85 -4.56 10.96
C VAL A 220 -5.37 -4.12 9.58
N SER A 221 -4.33 -4.76 9.06
CA SER A 221 -3.61 -4.38 7.86
C SER A 221 -3.04 -5.63 7.16
N GLY A 222 -1.78 -5.60 6.74
CA GLY A 222 -1.08 -6.58 5.93
C GLY A 222 -0.56 -5.88 4.68
N GLY A 223 -0.95 -6.38 3.52
CA GLY A 223 -0.93 -5.62 2.28
C GLY A 223 -2.00 -4.53 2.31
N ASP A 224 -3.26 -4.90 2.07
CA ASP A 224 -4.39 -3.96 2.11
C ASP A 224 -5.70 -4.70 2.36
N ILE A 225 -6.51 -4.29 3.35
CA ILE A 225 -7.80 -4.92 3.64
C ILE A 225 -8.79 -4.86 2.47
N ALA A 226 -8.64 -3.90 1.55
CA ALA A 226 -9.47 -3.83 0.36
C ALA A 226 -9.22 -5.02 -0.58
N ASN A 227 -8.14 -5.79 -0.41
CA ASN A 227 -7.93 -7.03 -1.14
C ASN A 227 -8.49 -8.28 -0.42
N MET A 228 -9.12 -8.10 0.74
CA MET A 228 -9.70 -9.18 1.52
C MET A 228 -11.20 -9.26 1.26
N PRO A 229 -11.77 -10.46 1.02
CA PRO A 229 -13.21 -10.62 0.99
C PRO A 229 -13.83 -10.20 2.32
N ILE A 230 -14.93 -9.42 2.30
CA ILE A 230 -15.59 -8.94 3.52
C ILE A 230 -16.01 -10.10 4.44
N ALA A 231 -16.41 -11.24 3.85
CA ALA A 231 -16.75 -12.46 4.58
C ALA A 231 -15.59 -13.07 5.39
N GLN A 232 -14.35 -12.67 5.14
CA GLN A 232 -13.18 -13.05 5.94
C GLN A 232 -12.76 -11.93 6.90
N LEU A 233 -12.85 -10.67 6.48
CA LEU A 233 -12.45 -9.52 7.30
C LEU A 233 -13.40 -9.34 8.49
N GLU A 234 -14.71 -9.42 8.23
CA GLU A 234 -15.75 -9.15 9.23
C GLU A 234 -15.69 -10.09 10.44
N PRO A 235 -15.60 -11.44 10.29
CA PRO A 235 -15.51 -12.32 11.45
C PRO A 235 -14.31 -12.04 12.34
N PHE A 236 -13.15 -11.73 11.75
CA PHE A 236 -11.94 -11.42 12.52
C PHE A 236 -12.09 -10.12 13.31
N VAL A 237 -12.52 -9.03 12.64
CA VAL A 237 -12.72 -7.72 13.28
C VAL A 237 -13.81 -7.80 14.34
N SER A 238 -14.89 -8.54 14.07
CA SER A 238 -15.96 -8.80 15.03
C SER A 238 -15.41 -9.53 16.27
N ALA A 239 -14.56 -10.55 16.10
CA ALA A 239 -13.96 -11.27 17.22
C ALA A 239 -13.02 -10.39 18.07
N LEU A 240 -12.33 -9.41 17.47
CA LEU A 240 -11.54 -8.43 18.24
C LEU A 240 -12.42 -7.63 19.20
N MET A 241 -13.63 -7.24 18.78
CA MET A 241 -14.60 -6.51 19.62
C MET A 241 -15.18 -7.37 20.76
N ASP A 242 -14.99 -8.68 20.72
CA ASP A 242 -15.38 -9.59 21.81
C ASP A 242 -14.30 -9.71 22.89
N ILE A 243 -13.07 -9.23 22.63
CA ILE A 243 -11.97 -9.24 23.60
C ILE A 243 -12.09 -7.98 24.51
N PRO A 244 -12.35 -8.12 25.82
CA PRO A 244 -12.80 -7.00 26.67
C PRO A 244 -11.88 -5.77 26.71
N ASN A 245 -10.57 -5.98 26.61
CA ASN A 245 -9.55 -4.93 26.68
C ASN A 245 -9.27 -4.23 25.34
N ILE A 246 -9.73 -4.77 24.20
CA ILE A 246 -9.57 -4.12 22.90
C ILE A 246 -10.62 -3.02 22.78
N LYS A 247 -10.14 -1.79 22.56
CA LYS A 247 -10.99 -0.59 22.51
C LYS A 247 -10.79 0.25 21.26
N ASP A 248 -9.68 0.07 20.57
CA ASP A 248 -9.34 0.85 19.39
C ASP A 248 -9.01 -0.12 18.24
N ILE A 249 -9.77 -0.08 17.14
CA ILE A 249 -9.54 -0.89 15.95
C ILE A 249 -9.41 0.03 14.74
N ARG A 250 -8.28 -0.07 14.04
CA ARG A 250 -8.03 0.67 12.79
C ARG A 250 -7.91 -0.28 11.62
N LEU A 251 -8.79 -0.12 10.65
CA LEU A 251 -8.78 -0.88 9.42
C LEU A 251 -7.94 -0.12 8.38
N ALA A 252 -6.76 -0.65 8.06
CA ALA A 252 -5.76 0.06 7.27
C ALA A 252 -5.88 -0.28 5.77
N THR A 253 -6.10 0.72 4.92
CA THR A 253 -6.30 0.55 3.48
C THR A 253 -5.77 1.72 2.65
N LYS A 254 -5.15 1.43 1.50
CA LYS A 254 -4.98 2.38 0.40
C LYS A 254 -6.01 2.18 -0.71
N GLY A 255 -6.91 1.21 -0.54
CA GLY A 255 -7.96 0.89 -1.49
C GLY A 255 -8.96 2.02 -1.70
N LEU A 256 -9.16 2.94 -0.74
CA LEU A 256 -10.06 4.09 -0.93
C LEU A 256 -9.67 4.93 -2.15
N MET A 257 -8.37 5.02 -2.43
CA MET A 257 -7.83 5.70 -3.61
C MET A 257 -7.52 4.71 -4.74
N GLY A 258 -7.01 3.52 -4.43
CA GLY A 258 -6.60 2.55 -5.45
C GLY A 258 -7.76 1.82 -6.15
N ILE A 259 -8.86 1.60 -5.47
CA ILE A 259 -10.05 0.89 -5.96
C ILE A 259 -11.30 1.31 -5.15
N PRO A 260 -11.72 2.59 -5.21
CA PRO A 260 -12.87 3.10 -4.45
C PRO A 260 -14.14 2.27 -4.67
N GLN A 261 -14.32 1.73 -5.88
CA GLN A 261 -15.41 0.83 -6.25
C GLN A 261 -15.56 -0.36 -5.28
N HIS A 262 -14.46 -0.84 -4.65
CA HIS A 262 -14.53 -1.92 -3.68
C HIS A 262 -15.45 -1.58 -2.50
N PHE A 263 -15.37 -0.34 -2.00
CA PHE A 263 -16.12 0.15 -0.84
C PHE A 263 -17.57 0.51 -1.19
N LEU A 264 -17.89 0.65 -2.48
CA LEU A 264 -19.24 0.94 -2.96
C LEU A 264 -20.07 -0.33 -3.20
N GLN A 265 -19.49 -1.52 -3.07
CA GLN A 265 -20.22 -2.77 -3.22
C GLN A 265 -21.18 -2.98 -2.03
N ASP A 266 -22.41 -3.36 -2.33
CA ASP A 266 -23.46 -3.60 -1.32
C ASP A 266 -23.02 -4.51 -0.17
N GLU A 267 -22.38 -5.65 -0.48
CA GLU A 267 -21.96 -6.60 0.56
C GLU A 267 -20.83 -6.07 1.45
N VAL A 268 -19.96 -5.21 0.90
CA VAL A 268 -18.89 -4.56 1.65
C VAL A 268 -19.49 -3.49 2.58
N LEU A 269 -20.41 -2.67 2.06
CA LEU A 269 -21.13 -1.67 2.84
C LEU A 269 -21.92 -2.29 3.99
N LYS A 270 -22.68 -3.37 3.72
CA LYS A 270 -23.43 -4.11 4.75
C LYS A 270 -22.50 -4.72 5.80
N GLY A 271 -21.34 -5.24 5.40
CA GLY A 271 -20.33 -5.76 6.34
C GLY A 271 -19.79 -4.68 7.25
N PHE A 272 -19.41 -3.52 6.70
CA PHE A 272 -18.97 -2.38 7.51
C PHE A 272 -20.10 -1.81 8.39
N GLU A 273 -21.34 -1.81 7.93
CA GLU A 273 -22.49 -1.40 8.74
C GLU A 273 -22.65 -2.32 9.97
N ARG A 274 -22.55 -3.64 9.80
CA ARG A 274 -22.61 -4.61 10.91
C ARG A 274 -21.46 -4.40 11.89
N LEU A 275 -20.24 -4.20 11.38
CA LEU A 275 -19.07 -3.90 12.22
C LEU A 275 -19.25 -2.59 12.99
N ALA A 276 -19.76 -1.53 12.36
CA ALA A 276 -20.00 -0.24 13.00
C ALA A 276 -21.09 -0.31 14.08
N LYS A 277 -22.16 -1.09 13.85
CA LYS A 277 -23.20 -1.35 14.87
C LYS A 277 -22.60 -2.09 16.08
N LYS A 278 -21.87 -3.18 15.84
CA LYS A 278 -21.22 -3.94 16.92
C LYS A 278 -20.20 -3.09 17.69
N ALA A 279 -19.41 -2.27 16.99
CA ALA A 279 -18.45 -1.37 17.60
C ALA A 279 -19.12 -0.40 18.60
N ARG A 280 -20.26 0.17 18.20
CA ARG A 280 -21.08 1.04 19.06
C ARG A 280 -21.66 0.30 20.26
N GLU A 281 -22.17 -0.91 20.06
CA GLU A 281 -22.72 -1.75 21.14
C GLU A 281 -21.66 -2.16 22.17
N ARG A 282 -20.41 -2.33 21.75
CA ARG A 282 -19.28 -2.76 22.59
C ARG A 282 -18.41 -1.62 23.12
N ASP A 283 -18.76 -0.37 22.79
CA ASP A 283 -17.96 0.82 23.11
C ASP A 283 -16.49 0.64 22.65
N VAL A 284 -16.34 0.37 21.35
CA VAL A 284 -15.07 0.19 20.64
C VAL A 284 -14.99 1.23 19.53
N ASP A 285 -13.89 1.97 19.48
CA ASP A 285 -13.59 2.90 18.40
C ASP A 285 -13.14 2.11 17.16
N LEU A 286 -13.92 2.23 16.08
CA LEU A 286 -13.63 1.60 14.78
C LEU A 286 -13.40 2.70 13.74
N ALA A 287 -12.22 2.73 13.13
CA ALA A 287 -11.86 3.70 12.11
C ALA A 287 -11.29 3.05 10.86
N LEU A 288 -11.58 3.64 9.70
CA LEU A 288 -10.88 3.36 8.45
C LEU A 288 -9.69 4.31 8.34
N HIS A 289 -8.48 3.76 8.16
CA HIS A 289 -7.22 4.49 8.15
C HIS A 289 -6.55 4.32 6.79
N THR A 290 -6.28 5.43 6.11
CA THR A 290 -5.48 5.44 4.88
C THR A 290 -3.99 5.63 5.17
N HIS A 291 -3.17 4.79 4.54
CA HIS A 291 -1.72 4.81 4.59
C HIS A 291 -1.12 5.07 3.19
#